data_AF-V5GUM7-F1
#
_entry.id   AF-V5GUM7-F1
#
_cell.length_a   1.000
_cell.length_b   1.000
_cell.length_c   1.000
_cell.angle_alpha   90.00
_cell.angle_beta   90.00
_cell.angle_gamma   90.00
#
_symmetry.space_group_name_H-M   'P 1'
#
loop_
_entity.id
_entity.type
_entity.pdbx_description
1 polymer ?
#
loop_
_entity_poly.entity_id
_entity_poly.type
_entity_poly.pdbx_seq_one_letter_code
_entity_poly.pdbx_strand_id
1 'polypeptide(L)'
;MFLDAMKDISVDESNPSLSMAKRIVDATTNTVLCDLKVGINLFFSFRNPRGTQPWKVPLSFGSRFEIPACTVKIYKRDAPFKLTTNSRNSKFVLLEDESVSVDISDLTSGIERHGKFVKVNEREMFKVEGPRSFAVTGFTHKKYIPEYYIREGAFYVLPDADKLDDCSQILYDLIDELAEQEKYVVMRRVYNANNKPKFFVLVPQPDLQPKCFVMSELPYA
;
A
#
# COMPACT_ATOMS: atom_id res chain seq x y z
N MET A 1 17.56 15.64 -2.14
CA MET A 1 16.91 16.81 -1.53
C MET A 1 17.17 16.96 -0.01
N PHE A 2 17.49 15.90 0.74
CA PHE A 2 17.82 16.00 2.18
C PHE A 2 19.25 16.51 2.49
N LEU A 3 20.17 16.44 1.53
CA LEU A 3 21.56 16.88 1.71
C LEU A 3 21.73 18.42 1.73
N ASP A 4 20.82 19.17 1.11
CA ASP A 4 20.91 20.64 1.09
C ASP A 4 20.37 21.31 2.36
N ALA A 5 19.53 20.61 3.15
CA ALA A 5 19.00 21.14 4.41
C ALA A 5 20.01 21.07 5.58
N MET A 6 21.15 20.39 5.40
CA MET A 6 22.18 20.25 6.43
C MET A 6 23.32 21.27 6.32
N LYS A 7 23.33 22.11 5.28
CA LYS A 7 24.42 23.09 5.03
C LYS A 7 24.43 24.29 5.99
N ASP A 8 23.33 24.55 6.69
CA ASP A 8 23.18 25.75 7.53
C ASP A 8 23.34 25.53 9.04
N ILE A 9 23.80 24.34 9.47
CA ILE A 9 24.14 24.12 10.88
C ILE A 9 25.58 24.60 11.11
N SER A 10 25.77 25.92 11.24
CA SER A 10 27.02 26.50 11.73
C SER A 10 27.14 26.19 13.22
N VAL A 11 27.98 25.21 13.58
CA VAL A 11 28.28 24.91 14.97
C VAL A 11 29.34 25.91 15.45
N ASP A 12 29.00 26.72 16.44
CA ASP A 12 29.97 27.57 17.13
C ASP A 12 30.89 26.66 17.96
N GLU A 13 32.15 26.49 17.52
CA GLU A 13 33.14 25.58 18.13
C GLU A 13 33.51 25.98 19.57
N SER A 14 33.07 27.14 20.04
CA SER A 14 33.33 27.66 21.39
C SER A 14 32.54 26.96 22.51
N ASN A 15 31.49 26.19 22.19
CA ASN A 15 30.64 25.58 23.22
C ASN A 15 31.02 24.09 23.48
N PRO A 16 31.55 23.76 24.68
CA PRO A 16 31.99 22.40 25.02
C PRO A 16 30.84 21.36 25.03
N SER A 17 29.59 21.80 25.21
CA SER A 17 28.44 20.88 25.15
C SER A 17 28.11 20.46 23.72
N LEU A 18 28.29 21.36 22.74
CA LEU A 18 28.04 21.08 21.33
C LEU A 18 29.12 20.17 20.71
N SER A 19 30.38 20.34 21.11
CA SER A 19 31.46 19.45 20.66
C SER A 19 31.30 18.02 21.23
N MET A 20 30.82 17.90 22.47
CA MET A 20 30.47 16.60 23.06
C MET A 20 29.27 15.96 22.34
N ALA A 21 28.23 16.74 22.04
CA ALA A 21 27.07 16.25 21.29
C ALA A 21 27.45 15.74 19.89
N LYS A 22 28.32 16.46 19.17
CA LYS A 22 28.85 16.04 17.87
C LYS A 22 29.61 14.71 17.96
N ARG A 23 30.47 14.55 18.96
CA ARG A 23 31.19 13.27 19.20
C ARG A 23 30.25 12.09 19.43
N ILE A 24 29.15 12.31 20.15
CA ILE A 24 28.15 11.25 20.38
C ILE A 24 27.44 10.88 19.09
N VAL A 25 27.10 11.87 18.27
CA VAL A 25 26.44 11.66 16.97
C VAL A 25 27.36 10.87 16.03
N ASP A 26 28.61 11.29 15.90
CA ASP A 26 29.60 10.62 15.05
C ASP A 26 29.91 9.19 15.52
N ALA A 27 29.84 8.92 16.83
CA ALA A 27 30.10 7.61 17.41
C ALA A 27 28.91 6.63 17.30
N THR A 28 27.70 7.10 16.98
CA THR A 28 26.49 6.28 17.01
C THR A 28 25.80 6.24 15.66
N THR A 29 25.62 5.04 15.09
CA THR A 29 24.89 4.86 13.84
C THR A 29 23.43 5.29 13.96
N ASN A 30 22.92 6.01 12.94
CA ASN A 30 21.54 6.51 12.82
C ASN A 30 21.12 7.56 13.86
N THR A 31 22.06 8.37 14.36
CA THR A 31 21.72 9.55 15.18
C THR A 31 21.61 10.80 14.31
N VAL A 32 20.70 11.70 14.69
CA VAL A 32 20.48 12.98 14.00
C VAL A 32 20.51 14.09 15.03
N LEU A 33 21.38 15.09 14.82
CA LEU A 33 21.37 16.35 15.56
C LEU A 33 20.60 17.39 14.74
N CYS A 34 19.60 18.00 15.35
CA CYS A 34 18.75 18.98 14.70
C CYS A 34 18.34 20.09 15.67
N ASP A 35 17.96 21.24 15.11
CA ASP A 35 17.33 22.32 15.88
C ASP A 35 15.90 21.92 16.32
N LEU A 36 15.27 22.72 17.17
CA LEU A 36 13.91 22.40 17.65
C LEU A 36 12.89 22.37 16.49
N LYS A 37 13.05 23.22 15.49
CA LYS A 37 12.11 23.35 14.36
C LYS A 37 12.15 22.11 13.46
N VAL A 38 13.34 21.67 13.07
CA VAL A 38 13.55 20.43 12.32
C VAL A 38 13.25 19.24 13.22
N GLY A 39 13.62 19.30 14.51
CA GLY A 39 13.36 18.25 15.49
C GLY A 39 11.89 17.92 15.68
N ILE A 40 11.00 18.92 15.71
CA ILE A 40 9.55 18.70 15.75
C ILE A 40 9.07 17.98 14.49
N ASN A 41 9.52 18.40 13.31
CA ASN A 41 9.17 17.76 12.04
C ASN A 41 9.69 16.33 11.97
N LEU A 42 10.92 16.09 12.42
CA LEU A 42 11.53 14.76 12.50
C LEU A 42 10.78 13.90 13.53
N PHE A 43 10.40 14.43 14.68
CA PHE A 43 9.65 13.68 15.69
C PHE A 43 8.31 13.15 15.16
N PHE A 44 7.59 13.96 14.36
CA PHE A 44 6.38 13.49 13.69
C PHE A 44 6.66 12.50 12.55
N SER A 45 7.80 12.65 11.87
CA SER A 45 8.20 11.77 10.75
C SER A 45 8.76 10.42 11.20
N PHE A 46 9.47 10.38 12.34
CA PHE A 46 10.04 9.18 12.97
C PHE A 46 9.08 8.51 13.95
N ARG A 47 7.82 8.96 14.00
CA ARG A 47 6.79 8.31 14.79
C ARG A 47 6.47 6.98 14.11
N ASN A 48 7.34 5.98 14.29
CA ASN A 48 7.28 4.69 13.65
C ASN A 48 5.92 4.06 13.98
N PRO A 49 4.94 4.09 13.07
CA PRO A 49 3.70 3.40 13.33
C PRO A 49 4.05 1.92 13.47
N ARG A 50 3.39 1.20 14.38
CA ARG A 50 3.55 -0.26 14.47
C ARG A 50 3.46 -0.83 13.05
N GLY A 51 4.53 -1.49 12.62
CA GLY A 51 4.66 -2.02 11.26
C GLY A 51 3.43 -2.83 10.91
N THR A 52 2.92 -2.63 9.69
CA THR A 52 1.83 -3.49 9.19
C THR A 52 2.42 -4.84 8.84
N GLN A 53 1.76 -5.93 9.23
CA GLN A 53 2.22 -7.27 8.86
C GLN A 53 2.34 -7.37 7.33
N PRO A 54 3.51 -7.79 6.81
CA PRO A 54 3.69 -7.95 5.37
C PRO A 54 2.69 -8.98 4.83
N TRP A 55 2.10 -8.66 3.67
CA TRP A 55 1.27 -9.62 2.96
C TRP A 55 2.18 -10.47 2.07
N LYS A 56 2.42 -11.71 2.51
CA LYS A 56 3.31 -12.68 1.86
C LYS A 56 2.55 -13.53 0.85
N VAL A 57 2.80 -13.33 -0.44
CA VAL A 57 2.32 -14.17 -1.56
C VAL A 57 3.35 -14.04 -2.68
N PRO A 58 3.88 -15.15 -3.24
CA PRO A 58 4.82 -15.09 -4.35
C PRO A 58 4.24 -14.33 -5.55
N LEU A 59 5.08 -13.53 -6.19
CA LEU A 59 4.77 -12.89 -7.46
C LEU A 59 4.86 -13.94 -8.57
N SER A 60 3.71 -14.35 -9.11
CA SER A 60 3.65 -15.38 -10.15
C SER A 60 3.66 -14.79 -11.55
N PHE A 61 4.38 -15.44 -12.46
CA PHE A 61 4.43 -15.13 -13.89
C PHE A 61 3.90 -16.34 -14.65
N GLY A 62 2.68 -16.21 -15.18
CA GLY A 62 1.98 -17.34 -15.76
C GLY A 62 1.75 -18.45 -14.73
N SER A 63 2.02 -19.70 -15.11
CA SER A 63 1.68 -20.88 -14.29
C SER A 63 2.89 -21.65 -13.74
N ARG A 64 4.13 -21.25 -14.04
CA ARG A 64 5.33 -22.05 -13.75
C ARG A 64 6.44 -21.32 -13.02
N PHE A 65 6.41 -19.99 -13.03
CA PHE A 65 7.48 -19.17 -12.47
C PHE A 65 6.93 -18.29 -11.37
N GLU A 66 7.53 -18.35 -10.20
CA GLU A 66 7.13 -17.58 -9.02
C GLU A 66 8.37 -17.01 -8.34
N ILE A 67 8.31 -15.73 -8.00
CA ILE A 67 9.32 -15.06 -7.21
C ILE A 67 8.76 -14.83 -5.80
N PRO A 68 9.35 -15.43 -4.75
CA PRO A 68 9.02 -15.10 -3.36
C PRO A 68 9.08 -13.60 -3.09
N ALA A 69 7.92 -13.00 -2.86
CA ALA A 69 7.78 -11.57 -2.62
C ALA A 69 6.78 -11.29 -1.49
N CYS A 70 6.92 -10.13 -0.87
CA CYS A 70 6.00 -9.62 0.12
C CYS A 70 5.65 -8.17 -0.17
N THR A 71 4.44 -7.76 0.21
CA THR A 71 4.02 -6.35 0.10
C THR A 71 3.94 -5.70 1.48
N VAL A 72 4.59 -4.55 1.64
CA VAL A 72 4.58 -3.73 2.86
C VAL A 72 3.88 -2.41 2.57
N LYS A 73 2.88 -2.03 3.39
CA LYS A 73 2.12 -0.79 3.17
C LYS A 73 2.96 0.44 3.52
N ILE A 74 3.08 1.39 2.59
CA ILE A 74 3.89 2.62 2.72
C ILE A 74 3.14 3.67 3.52
N TYR A 75 1.88 3.91 3.14
CA TYR A 75 1.07 4.97 3.73
C TYR A 75 -0.22 4.40 4.33
N LYS A 76 -0.50 4.78 5.58
CA LYS A 76 -1.84 4.68 6.15
C LYS A 76 -2.41 6.10 6.13
N ARG A 77 -3.53 6.31 5.41
CA ARG A 77 -4.45 7.37 5.81
C ARG A 77 -4.99 6.95 7.17
N ASP A 78 -4.29 7.34 8.22
CA ASP A 78 -4.82 7.21 9.56
C ASP A 78 -6.07 8.08 9.60
N ALA A 79 -7.23 7.42 9.69
CA ALA A 79 -8.46 8.14 9.96
C ALA A 79 -8.23 8.87 11.29
N PRO A 80 -8.41 10.20 11.34
CA PRO A 80 -8.24 10.94 12.58
C PRO A 80 -9.31 10.38 13.52
N PHE A 81 -8.89 9.58 14.50
CA PHE A 81 -9.71 8.96 15.56
C PHE A 81 -11.02 8.25 15.12
N LYS A 82 -11.15 6.96 15.43
CA LYS A 82 -12.47 6.31 15.32
C LYS A 82 -13.31 6.67 16.55
N LEU A 83 -14.38 7.43 16.35
CA LEU A 83 -15.42 7.57 17.38
C LEU A 83 -16.08 6.20 17.58
N THR A 84 -15.99 5.66 18.80
CA THR A 84 -16.74 4.46 19.18
C THR A 84 -18.21 4.82 19.29
N THR A 85 -19.00 4.49 18.27
CA THR A 85 -20.46 4.67 18.32
C THR A 85 -21.08 3.56 19.16
N ASN A 86 -21.87 3.93 20.17
CA ASN A 86 -22.78 3.02 20.84
C ASN A 86 -23.74 2.38 19.83
N SER A 87 -24.26 1.18 20.16
CA SER A 87 -25.17 0.38 19.33
C SER A 87 -26.18 1.23 18.56
N ARG A 88 -26.15 1.15 17.22
CA ARG A 88 -27.16 1.78 16.36
C ARG A 88 -28.33 0.82 16.18
N ASN A 89 -29.49 1.17 16.73
CA ASN A 89 -30.74 0.49 16.41
C ASN A 89 -31.24 1.03 15.06
N SER A 90 -31.41 0.15 14.07
CA SER A 90 -31.99 0.50 12.77
C SER A 90 -33.32 -0.23 12.60
N LYS A 91 -34.30 0.43 11.97
CA LYS A 91 -35.60 -0.14 11.57
C LYS A 91 -35.78 0.06 10.08
N PHE A 92 -36.42 -0.89 9.42
CA PHE A 92 -36.79 -0.78 8.01
C PHE A 92 -38.25 -0.32 7.92
N VAL A 93 -38.52 0.62 7.03
CA VAL A 93 -39.86 1.20 6.81
C VAL A 93 -40.15 1.27 5.31
N LEU A 94 -41.43 1.38 4.95
CA LEU A 94 -41.82 1.60 3.55
C LEU A 94 -41.49 3.03 3.12
N LEU A 95 -41.07 3.19 1.86
CA LEU A 95 -40.79 4.52 1.31
C LEU A 95 -42.08 5.36 1.16
N GLU A 96 -43.21 4.71 0.88
CA GLU A 96 -44.52 5.35 0.73
C GLU A 96 -45.12 5.76 2.08
N ASP A 97 -44.78 5.04 3.16
CA ASP A 97 -45.27 5.30 4.50
C ASP A 97 -44.22 4.90 5.55
N GLU A 98 -43.53 5.90 6.10
CA GLU A 98 -42.50 5.72 7.12
C GLU A 98 -43.05 5.21 8.47
N SER A 99 -44.38 5.26 8.68
CA SER A 99 -45.01 4.76 9.91
C SER A 99 -45.12 3.23 9.94
N VAL A 100 -45.03 2.58 8.78
CA VAL A 100 -45.13 1.11 8.65
C VAL A 100 -43.74 0.50 8.75
N SER A 101 -43.45 -0.14 9.88
CA SER A 101 -42.22 -0.91 10.06
C SER A 101 -42.31 -2.29 9.42
N VAL A 102 -41.27 -2.67 8.68
CA VAL A 102 -41.14 -3.97 8.01
C VAL A 102 -40.10 -4.82 8.74
N ASP A 103 -40.41 -6.10 8.95
CA ASP A 103 -39.46 -7.03 9.54
C ASP A 103 -38.35 -7.44 8.55
N ILE A 104 -37.18 -7.77 9.08
CA ILE A 104 -36.01 -8.16 8.28
C ILE A 104 -36.29 -9.45 7.50
N SER A 105 -37.13 -10.35 8.03
CA SER A 105 -37.47 -11.61 7.37
C SER A 105 -38.29 -11.43 6.09
N ASP A 106 -39.06 -10.35 6.00
CA ASP A 106 -39.89 -10.02 4.83
C ASP A 106 -39.09 -9.26 3.76
N LEU A 107 -37.84 -8.87 4.04
CA LEU A 107 -37.00 -8.14 3.09
C LEU A 107 -36.48 -9.05 1.98
N THR A 108 -36.75 -8.64 0.74
CA THR A 108 -36.13 -9.25 -0.44
C THR A 108 -35.00 -8.37 -0.96
N SER A 109 -33.82 -8.96 -1.14
CA SER A 109 -32.67 -8.28 -1.78
C SER A 109 -32.77 -8.37 -3.31
N GLY A 110 -32.39 -7.31 -4.00
CA GLY A 110 -32.34 -7.26 -5.46
C GLY A 110 -31.43 -6.16 -5.97
N ILE A 111 -31.25 -6.12 -7.28
CA ILE A 111 -30.44 -5.10 -7.96
C ILE A 111 -31.33 -4.39 -8.95
N GLU A 112 -31.23 -3.07 -8.99
CA GLU A 112 -31.83 -2.28 -10.05
C GLU A 112 -30.96 -2.37 -11.32
N ARG A 113 -31.57 -2.82 -12.42
CA ARG A 113 -30.93 -2.79 -13.75
C ARG A 113 -31.93 -2.30 -14.78
N HIS A 114 -31.51 -1.31 -15.57
CA HIS A 114 -32.33 -0.73 -16.64
C HIS A 114 -33.71 -0.25 -16.16
N GLY A 115 -33.78 0.38 -14.97
CA GLY A 115 -35.02 0.88 -14.37
C GLY A 115 -35.98 -0.21 -13.88
N LYS A 116 -35.52 -1.47 -13.76
CA LYS A 116 -36.29 -2.58 -13.23
C LYS A 116 -35.59 -3.19 -12.03
N PHE A 117 -36.36 -3.49 -11.00
CA PHE A 117 -35.88 -4.25 -9.84
C PHE A 117 -35.83 -5.74 -10.20
N VAL A 118 -34.64 -6.33 -10.12
CA VAL A 118 -34.43 -7.76 -10.32
C VAL A 118 -34.13 -8.40 -8.97
N LYS A 119 -35.00 -9.30 -8.52
CA LYS A 119 -34.81 -10.08 -7.29
C LYS A 119 -33.57 -10.96 -7.41
N VAL A 120 -32.74 -10.96 -6.37
CA VAL A 120 -31.57 -11.83 -6.26
C VAL A 120 -31.89 -12.91 -5.25
N ASN A 121 -32.13 -14.13 -5.74
CA ASN A 121 -32.53 -15.26 -4.89
C ASN A 121 -31.36 -15.82 -4.06
N GLU A 122 -30.14 -15.71 -4.57
CA GLU A 122 -28.93 -16.22 -3.92
C GLU A 122 -27.90 -15.10 -3.80
N ARG A 123 -27.50 -14.77 -2.57
CA ARG A 123 -26.48 -13.75 -2.32
C ARG A 123 -25.13 -14.10 -2.95
N GLU A 124 -24.87 -15.38 -3.18
CA GLU A 124 -23.62 -15.87 -3.75
C GLU A 124 -23.57 -15.78 -5.28
N MET A 125 -24.69 -15.45 -5.95
CA MET A 125 -24.76 -15.37 -7.42
C MET A 125 -23.74 -14.39 -8.04
N PHE A 126 -23.32 -13.37 -7.29
CA PHE A 126 -22.31 -12.38 -7.73
C PHE A 126 -20.97 -12.53 -7.01
N LYS A 127 -20.79 -13.60 -6.24
CA LYS A 127 -19.55 -13.85 -5.52
C LYS A 127 -18.46 -14.18 -6.52
N VAL A 128 -17.31 -13.53 -6.36
CA VAL A 128 -16.12 -13.88 -7.14
C VAL A 128 -15.47 -15.08 -6.46
N GLU A 129 -15.28 -16.17 -7.20
CA GLU A 129 -14.55 -17.33 -6.71
C GLU A 129 -13.10 -17.28 -7.19
N GLY A 130 -12.18 -17.64 -6.30
CA GLY A 130 -10.79 -17.80 -6.69
C GLY A 130 -9.80 -17.66 -5.53
N PRO A 131 -8.56 -18.15 -5.72
CA PRO A 131 -7.55 -18.14 -4.69
C PRO A 131 -6.99 -16.74 -4.47
N ARG A 132 -6.47 -16.53 -3.26
CA ARG A 132 -5.52 -15.46 -2.95
C ARG A 132 -4.35 -15.54 -3.95
N SER A 133 -4.01 -14.43 -4.61
CA SER A 133 -3.05 -14.43 -5.72
C SER A 133 -2.36 -13.10 -5.92
N PHE A 134 -1.12 -13.16 -6.42
CA PHE A 134 -0.28 -12.02 -6.76
C PHE A 134 0.37 -12.28 -8.13
N ALA A 135 -0.41 -12.10 -9.20
CA ALA A 135 -0.07 -12.61 -10.54
C ALA A 135 0.21 -11.50 -11.55
N VAL A 136 1.30 -11.60 -12.28
CA VAL A 136 1.64 -10.72 -13.40
C VAL A 136 0.71 -11.00 -14.57
N THR A 137 0.11 -9.94 -15.11
CA THR A 137 -0.76 -9.98 -16.29
C THR A 137 0.01 -9.59 -17.54
N GLY A 138 1.00 -8.69 -17.43
CA GLY A 138 1.87 -8.32 -18.53
C GLY A 138 2.82 -7.19 -18.17
N PHE A 139 3.58 -6.76 -19.17
CA PHE A 139 4.49 -5.61 -19.08
C PHE A 139 4.02 -4.52 -20.02
N THR A 140 4.20 -3.27 -19.63
CA THR A 140 3.86 -2.13 -20.45
C THR A 140 4.94 -1.06 -20.34
N HIS A 141 5.09 -0.25 -21.37
CA HIS A 141 6.01 0.88 -21.32
C HIS A 141 5.47 1.97 -20.40
N LYS A 142 6.35 2.59 -19.61
CA LYS A 142 6.06 3.73 -18.73
C LYS A 142 5.15 4.79 -19.36
N LYS A 143 5.33 5.10 -20.65
CA LYS A 143 4.54 6.11 -21.38
C LYS A 143 3.02 5.83 -21.44
N TYR A 144 2.61 4.57 -21.28
CA TYR A 144 1.19 4.17 -21.31
C TYR A 144 0.52 4.23 -19.94
N ILE A 145 1.27 4.48 -18.87
CA ILE A 145 0.73 4.65 -17.52
C ILE A 145 1.08 6.07 -17.07
N PRO A 146 0.16 7.03 -17.26
CA PRO A 146 0.34 8.38 -16.78
C PRO A 146 0.54 8.42 -15.27
N GLU A 147 1.39 9.33 -14.79
CA GLU A 147 1.73 9.46 -13.38
C GLU A 147 0.51 9.68 -12.47
N TYR A 148 -0.53 10.33 -12.99
CA TYR A 148 -1.77 10.55 -12.24
C TYR A 148 -2.58 9.27 -11.96
N TYR A 149 -2.31 8.16 -12.66
CA TYR A 149 -2.84 6.83 -12.28
C TYR A 149 -2.04 6.20 -11.13
N ILE A 150 -0.81 6.63 -10.91
CA ILE A 150 0.11 6.14 -9.88
C ILE A 150 -0.06 7.00 -8.61
N ARG A 151 -1.30 7.38 -8.26
CA ARG A 151 -1.56 8.20 -7.07
C ARG A 151 -1.23 7.42 -5.80
N GLU A 152 -0.39 8.02 -4.95
CA GLU A 152 0.06 7.51 -3.65
C GLU A 152 0.45 6.02 -3.69
N GLY A 153 1.72 5.73 -4.02
CA GLY A 153 2.31 4.39 -3.90
C GLY A 153 1.88 3.72 -2.61
N ALA A 154 1.05 2.68 -2.72
CA ALA A 154 0.34 2.15 -1.57
C ALA A 154 1.19 1.11 -0.84
N PHE A 155 2.08 0.42 -1.57
CA PHE A 155 2.89 -0.65 -1.03
C PHE A 155 4.28 -0.69 -1.66
N TYR A 156 5.28 -1.08 -0.88
CA TYR A 156 6.53 -1.62 -1.40
C TYR A 156 6.34 -3.11 -1.68
N VAL A 157 6.94 -3.60 -2.77
CA VAL A 157 7.12 -5.02 -3.05
C VAL A 157 8.60 -5.34 -2.90
N LEU A 158 8.88 -6.25 -1.97
CA LEU A 158 10.22 -6.65 -1.55
C LEU A 158 10.35 -8.17 -1.63
N PRO A 159 11.57 -8.74 -1.67
CA PRO A 159 11.76 -10.17 -1.47
C PRO A 159 11.14 -10.63 -0.15
N ASP A 160 10.71 -11.89 -0.10
CA ASP A 160 10.26 -12.47 1.17
C ASP A 160 11.46 -12.73 2.08
N ALA A 161 11.51 -12.02 3.22
CA ALA A 161 12.59 -12.12 4.19
C ALA A 161 12.79 -13.53 4.76
N ASP A 162 11.78 -14.39 4.69
CA ASP A 162 11.90 -15.78 5.16
C ASP A 162 12.60 -16.70 4.14
N LYS A 163 12.88 -16.23 2.91
CA LYS A 163 13.40 -17.02 1.79
C LYS A 163 14.55 -16.30 1.05
N LEU A 164 15.51 -15.79 1.82
CA LEU A 164 16.41 -14.70 1.43
C LEU A 164 17.53 -15.02 0.42
N ASP A 165 17.81 -16.27 0.07
CA ASP A 165 19.06 -16.64 -0.62
C ASP A 165 19.09 -16.26 -2.13
N ASP A 166 18.60 -17.11 -3.04
CA ASP A 166 18.73 -16.85 -4.50
C ASP A 166 17.55 -16.10 -5.11
N CYS A 167 16.36 -16.26 -4.51
CA CYS A 167 15.12 -15.70 -5.03
C CYS A 167 15.04 -14.17 -4.91
N SER A 168 15.77 -13.60 -3.94
CA SER A 168 15.85 -12.15 -3.74
C SER A 168 16.58 -11.48 -4.89
N GLN A 169 17.66 -12.11 -5.39
CA GLN A 169 18.47 -11.56 -6.47
C GLN A 169 17.66 -11.47 -7.78
N ILE A 170 16.87 -12.50 -8.08
CA ILE A 170 15.98 -12.51 -9.26
C ILE A 170 15.03 -11.30 -9.26
N LEU A 171 14.48 -10.93 -8.09
CA LEU A 171 13.61 -9.76 -8.00
C LEU A 171 14.38 -8.46 -8.24
N TYR A 172 15.60 -8.35 -7.71
CA TYR A 172 16.45 -7.17 -7.90
C TYR A 172 16.92 -7.03 -9.35
N ASP A 173 17.35 -8.11 -9.98
CA ASP A 173 17.73 -8.14 -11.40
C ASP A 173 16.54 -7.74 -12.29
N LEU A 174 15.34 -8.22 -11.96
CA LEU A 174 14.12 -7.82 -12.66
C LEU A 174 13.82 -6.32 -12.49
N ILE A 175 14.07 -5.74 -11.31
CA ILE A 175 13.88 -4.30 -11.07
C ILE A 175 14.83 -3.48 -11.95
N ASP A 176 16.10 -3.87 -12.01
CA ASP A 176 17.12 -3.17 -12.80
C ASP A 176 16.80 -3.25 -14.30
N GLU A 177 16.50 -4.44 -14.81
CA GLU A 177 16.17 -4.65 -16.23
C GLU A 177 14.91 -3.86 -16.65
N LEU A 178 13.88 -3.84 -15.81
CA LEU A 178 12.66 -3.09 -16.11
C LEU A 178 12.86 -1.57 -16.03
N ALA A 179 13.74 -1.10 -15.14
CA ALA A 179 14.10 0.30 -15.07
C ALA A 179 14.86 0.74 -16.32
N GLU A 180 15.83 -0.05 -16.78
CA GLU A 180 16.60 0.22 -18.00
C GLU A 180 15.71 0.22 -19.26
N GLN A 181 14.77 -0.72 -19.34
CA GLN A 181 13.84 -0.81 -20.47
C GLN A 181 12.63 0.16 -20.37
N GLU A 182 12.56 1.01 -19.36
CA GLU A 182 11.42 1.91 -19.08
C GLU A 182 10.05 1.18 -19.06
N LYS A 183 10.01 -0.02 -18.48
CA LYS A 183 8.83 -0.87 -18.41
C LYS A 183 8.29 -0.99 -16.99
N TYR A 184 6.97 -1.06 -16.91
CA TYR A 184 6.21 -1.35 -15.70
C TYR A 184 5.53 -2.71 -15.80
N VAL A 185 5.28 -3.33 -14.66
CA VAL A 185 4.55 -4.59 -14.59
C VAL A 185 3.09 -4.30 -14.28
N VAL A 186 2.17 -4.80 -15.10
CA VAL A 186 0.73 -4.79 -14.81
C VAL A 186 0.38 -6.13 -14.18
N MET A 187 -0.29 -6.08 -13.04
CA MET A 187 -0.47 -7.25 -12.21
C MET A 187 -1.86 -7.29 -11.58
N ARG A 188 -2.35 -8.49 -11.28
CA ARG A 188 -3.63 -8.79 -10.63
C ARG A 188 -3.36 -9.29 -9.23
N ARG A 189 -3.92 -8.59 -8.23
CA ARG A 189 -3.87 -8.98 -6.83
C ARG A 189 -5.25 -9.36 -6.31
N VAL A 190 -5.33 -10.51 -5.65
CA VAL A 190 -6.48 -10.95 -4.86
C VAL A 190 -6.02 -11.08 -3.42
N TYR A 191 -6.44 -10.15 -2.56
CA TYR A 191 -5.92 -10.04 -1.19
C TYR A 191 -6.20 -11.30 -0.34
N ASN A 192 -7.43 -11.80 -0.38
CA ASN A 192 -7.88 -13.04 0.25
C ASN A 192 -8.71 -13.85 -0.75
N ALA A 193 -8.83 -15.15 -0.53
CA ALA A 193 -9.68 -16.00 -1.37
C ALA A 193 -11.10 -15.42 -1.46
N ASN A 194 -11.68 -15.50 -2.65
CA ASN A 194 -13.02 -14.99 -2.98
C ASN A 194 -13.20 -13.46 -2.86
N ASN A 195 -12.12 -12.69 -2.68
CA ASN A 195 -12.19 -11.25 -2.80
C ASN A 195 -12.20 -10.82 -4.27
N LYS A 196 -12.83 -9.68 -4.54
CA LYS A 196 -12.74 -9.01 -5.85
C LYS A 196 -11.26 -8.74 -6.18
N PRO A 197 -10.78 -9.17 -7.36
CA PRO A 197 -9.44 -8.83 -7.80
C PRO A 197 -9.28 -7.31 -7.94
N LYS A 198 -8.04 -6.85 -7.81
CA LYS A 198 -7.60 -5.48 -8.06
C LYS A 198 -6.40 -5.50 -8.99
N PHE A 199 -6.36 -4.58 -9.94
CA PHE A 199 -5.21 -4.42 -10.82
C PHE A 199 -4.28 -3.36 -10.26
N PHE A 200 -2.99 -3.62 -10.37
CA PHE A 200 -1.93 -2.75 -9.90
C PHE A 200 -0.86 -2.63 -10.97
N VAL A 201 -0.10 -1.54 -10.87
CA VAL A 201 1.17 -1.37 -11.56
C VAL A 201 2.31 -1.50 -10.55
N LEU A 202 3.37 -2.23 -10.92
CA LEU A 202 4.64 -2.25 -10.23
C LEU A 202 5.62 -1.32 -10.96
N VAL A 203 6.05 -0.28 -10.26
CA VAL A 203 7.00 0.72 -10.74
C VAL A 203 8.37 0.38 -10.16
N PRO A 204 9.39 0.04 -10.97
CA PRO A 204 10.72 -0.28 -10.47
C PRO A 204 11.35 0.96 -9.82
N GLN A 205 12.01 0.75 -8.68
CA GLN A 205 12.74 1.79 -7.93
C GLN A 205 14.16 1.27 -7.63
N PRO A 206 15.09 1.36 -8.62
CA PRO A 206 16.47 0.88 -8.45
C PRO A 206 17.29 1.75 -7.49
N ASP A 207 16.88 3.01 -7.26
CA ASP A 207 17.58 3.98 -6.41
C ASP A 207 17.26 3.84 -4.91
N LEU A 208 16.23 3.06 -4.56
CA LEU A 208 15.85 2.83 -3.16
C LEU A 208 16.73 1.74 -2.51
N GLN A 209 16.94 1.86 -1.20
CA GLN A 209 17.65 0.84 -0.40
C GLN A 209 16.73 0.28 0.69
N PRO A 210 16.34 -1.00 0.63
CA PRO A 210 16.60 -1.96 -0.46
C PRO A 210 15.86 -1.60 -1.76
N LYS A 211 16.37 -2.09 -2.91
CA LYS A 211 15.69 -1.96 -4.21
C LYS A 211 14.30 -2.59 -4.12
N CYS A 212 13.30 -1.97 -4.73
CA CYS A 212 11.93 -2.48 -4.63
C CYS A 212 11.08 -2.06 -5.82
N PHE A 213 9.88 -2.64 -5.91
CA PHE A 213 8.80 -2.02 -6.68
C PHE A 213 7.92 -1.17 -5.77
N VAL A 214 7.50 -0.02 -6.26
CA VAL A 214 6.34 0.69 -5.71
C VAL A 214 5.09 0.20 -6.42
N MET A 215 4.11 -0.26 -5.65
CA MET A 215 2.86 -0.81 -6.16
C MET A 215 1.71 0.20 -5.97
N SER A 216 1.04 0.53 -7.07
CA SER A 216 -0.10 1.47 -7.11
C SER A 216 -1.31 0.85 -7.80
N GLU A 217 -2.52 1.14 -7.28
CA GLU A 217 -3.77 0.60 -7.82
C GLU A 217 -4.11 1.30 -9.14
N LEU A 218 -4.47 0.52 -10.16
CA LEU A 218 -4.91 1.04 -11.44
C LEU A 218 -6.44 1.23 -11.45
N PRO A 219 -6.95 2.30 -12.10
CA PRO A 219 -8.39 2.49 -12.26
C PRO A 219 -9.00 1.41 -13.15
N TYR A 220 -10.26 1.08 -12.87
CA TYR A 220 -11.08 0.25 -13.75
C TYR A 220 -11.73 1.10 -14.83
N ALA A 221 -11.92 0.51 -16.01
CA ALA A 221 -12.73 1.07 -17.10
C ALA A 221 -14.23 1.08 -16.76
#